data_AF-A0A7S1P0H3-F1
#
_entry.id   AF-A0A7S1P0H3-F1
#
_cell.length_a   1.000
_cell.length_b   1.000
_cell.length_c   1.000
_cell.angle_alpha   90.00
_cell.angle_beta   90.00
_cell.angle_gamma   90.00
#
_symmetry.space_group_name_H-M   'P 1'
#
loop_
_entity.id
_entity.type
_entity.pdbx_description
1 polymer ?
#
loop_
_entity_poly.entity_id
_entity_poly.type
_entity_poly.pdbx_seq_one_letter_code
_entity_poly.pdbx_strand_id
1 'polypeptide(L)'
;VEVEIAKDTVDADTGCGCAYPPYVDDGVVARSNEIIRILHQTARRFSAIQQRLSQLPKHVRLTVEPCGRDPDAPSCTFAVVHGDTHSLAGWSLGAEEVPSAEVVRRCLSDDGAMCENDSGDGCGVEFLRRFTADCDAMGVSGVLSTHTCLPVAVAYKSSSGAMRVLFNNGSAGMPNFSLLPLGYTNKHQAPTAGVITRVAHPSVGPTSLLREKALRMGRPSCVALARRLPLPLYSALIPGRAVVEAIPLAYDRVAWLNRFLSCWPIGSPAHVSYFSRMVYGPKSYGLREAVRGLVH
;
A
#
# COMPACT_ATOMS: atom_id res chain seq x y z
N VAL A 1 -9.32 10.24 -0.46
CA VAL A 1 -9.80 11.45 -1.19
C VAL A 1 -11.25 11.31 -1.59
N GLU A 2 -11.62 10.18 -2.19
CA GLU A 2 -12.96 9.83 -2.67
C GLU A 2 -14.03 9.95 -1.57
N VAL A 3 -13.72 9.51 -0.35
CA VAL A 3 -14.60 9.63 0.82
C VAL A 3 -14.89 11.08 1.16
N GLU A 4 -13.90 11.96 1.04
CA GLU A 4 -14.04 13.39 1.35
C GLU A 4 -14.85 14.09 0.28
N ILE A 5 -14.49 13.93 -1.01
CA ILE A 5 -15.22 14.57 -2.12
C ILE A 5 -16.66 14.09 -2.28
N ALA A 6 -17.01 12.93 -1.71
CA ALA A 6 -18.36 12.40 -1.69
C ALA A 6 -19.29 13.13 -0.70
N LYS A 7 -18.74 13.93 0.23
CA LYS A 7 -19.53 14.75 1.15
C LYS A 7 -20.12 15.96 0.40
N ASP A 8 -21.37 16.30 0.73
CA ASP A 8 -22.09 17.43 0.11
C ASP A 8 -21.52 18.80 0.53
N THR A 9 -21.01 18.89 1.76
CA THR A 9 -20.37 20.08 2.32
C THR A 9 -18.92 19.79 2.69
N VAL A 10 -18.04 20.77 2.43
CA VAL A 10 -16.72 20.80 3.07
C VAL A 10 -16.98 21.28 4.48
N ASP A 11 -16.80 20.41 5.45
CA ASP A 11 -16.86 20.78 6.85
C ASP A 11 -15.64 21.68 7.16
N ALA A 12 -15.91 22.92 7.54
CA ALA A 12 -14.87 23.92 7.81
C ALA A 12 -13.94 23.47 8.96
N ASP A 13 -14.45 22.65 9.89
CA ASP A 13 -13.71 22.16 11.05
C ASP A 13 -12.87 20.91 10.73
N THR A 14 -13.23 20.14 9.69
CA THR A 14 -12.55 18.88 9.32
C THR A 14 -11.52 19.06 8.19
N GLY A 15 -11.56 20.18 7.46
CA GLY A 15 -10.58 20.52 6.41
C GLY A 15 -10.49 19.44 5.31
N CYS A 16 -9.28 18.98 4.99
CA CYS A 16 -9.05 17.93 3.98
C CYS A 16 -9.41 16.51 4.45
N GLY A 17 -9.81 16.32 5.71
CA GLY A 17 -10.07 15.01 6.31
C GLY A 17 -8.81 14.15 6.53
N CYS A 18 -7.62 14.72 6.32
CA CYS A 18 -6.37 13.97 6.38
C CYS A 18 -5.83 13.79 7.81
N ALA A 19 -6.37 14.52 8.80
CA ALA A 19 -5.95 14.48 10.21
C ALA A 19 -4.42 14.37 10.37
N TYR A 20 -3.68 15.33 9.79
CA TYR A 20 -2.22 15.26 9.71
C TYR A 20 -1.57 15.18 11.11
N PRO A 21 -0.51 14.38 11.27
CA PRO A 21 0.29 14.36 12.48
C PRO A 21 0.91 15.73 12.79
N PRO A 22 1.25 16.02 14.06
CA PRO A 22 1.70 17.34 14.48
C PRO A 22 3.06 17.77 13.89
N TYR A 23 3.82 16.84 13.32
CA TYR A 23 5.08 17.15 12.65
C TYR A 23 4.90 17.70 11.22
N VAL A 24 3.69 17.67 10.67
CA VAL A 24 3.41 18.14 9.30
C VAL A 24 3.26 19.66 9.31
N ASP A 25 4.03 20.32 8.43
CA ASP A 25 4.01 21.77 8.27
C ASP A 25 2.62 22.34 7.94
N ASP A 26 2.24 23.43 8.61
CA ASP A 26 0.93 24.10 8.41
C ASP A 26 0.70 24.52 6.96
N GLY A 27 1.76 24.88 6.24
CA GLY A 27 1.69 25.20 4.82
C GLY A 27 1.27 23.99 3.98
N VAL A 28 1.66 22.76 4.35
CA VAL A 28 1.19 21.52 3.71
C VAL A 28 -0.31 21.35 3.98
N VAL A 29 -0.75 21.53 5.23
CA VAL A 29 -2.16 21.40 5.61
C VAL A 29 -3.03 22.41 4.85
N ALA A 30 -2.63 23.68 4.82
CA ALA A 30 -3.34 24.75 4.11
C ALA A 30 -3.46 24.45 2.60
N ARG A 31 -2.38 23.98 1.96
CA ARG A 31 -2.43 23.56 0.55
C ARG A 31 -3.36 22.37 0.35
N SER A 32 -3.36 21.38 1.25
CA SER A 32 -4.24 20.22 1.16
C SER A 32 -5.72 20.60 1.25
N ASN A 33 -6.07 21.49 2.18
CA ASN A 33 -7.42 22.05 2.32
C ASN A 33 -7.87 22.76 1.02
N GLU A 34 -6.98 23.55 0.42
CA GLU A 34 -7.27 24.24 -0.84
C GLU A 34 -7.47 23.27 -2.02
N ILE A 35 -6.66 22.20 -2.10
CA ILE A 35 -6.84 21.14 -3.10
C ILE A 35 -8.21 20.50 -2.96
N ILE A 36 -8.60 20.09 -1.75
CA ILE A 36 -9.90 19.48 -1.48
C ILE A 36 -11.04 20.45 -1.83
N ARG A 37 -10.92 21.74 -1.49
CA ARG A 37 -11.89 22.77 -1.86
C ARG A 37 -12.12 22.82 -3.38
N ILE A 38 -11.06 22.81 -4.18
CA ILE A 38 -11.12 22.81 -5.65
C ILE A 38 -11.75 21.51 -6.18
N LEU A 39 -11.38 20.36 -5.59
CA LEU A 39 -11.95 19.06 -5.96
C LEU A 39 -13.45 19.00 -5.67
N HIS A 40 -13.92 19.51 -4.52
CA HIS A 40 -15.35 19.59 -4.21
C HIS A 40 -16.11 20.49 -5.18
N GLN A 41 -15.55 21.64 -5.57
CA GLN A 41 -16.18 22.50 -6.59
C GLN A 41 -16.39 21.76 -7.91
N THR A 42 -15.44 20.92 -8.29
CA THR A 42 -15.58 20.05 -9.47
C THR A 42 -16.61 18.97 -9.23
N ALA A 43 -16.54 18.26 -8.09
CA ALA A 43 -17.41 17.13 -7.76
C ALA A 43 -18.90 17.52 -7.72
N ARG A 44 -19.24 18.73 -7.25
CA ARG A 44 -20.61 19.26 -7.23
C ARG A 44 -21.29 19.32 -8.61
N ARG A 45 -20.50 19.37 -9.68
CA ARG A 45 -21.01 19.33 -11.07
C ARG A 45 -21.40 17.91 -11.50
N PHE A 46 -21.10 16.91 -10.69
CA PHE A 46 -21.29 15.49 -10.94
C PHE A 46 -21.96 14.80 -9.74
N SER A 47 -23.10 15.34 -9.29
CA SER A 47 -23.83 14.83 -8.11
C SER A 47 -24.12 13.33 -8.15
N ALA A 48 -24.44 12.78 -9.32
CA ALA A 48 -24.63 11.33 -9.49
C ALA A 48 -23.36 10.51 -9.19
N ILE A 49 -22.17 11.04 -9.47
CA ILE A 49 -20.91 10.40 -9.11
C ILE A 49 -20.67 10.53 -7.60
N GLN A 50 -20.91 11.71 -7.01
CA GLN A 50 -20.78 11.89 -5.56
C GLN A 50 -21.68 10.95 -4.77
N GLN A 51 -22.94 10.80 -5.18
CA GLN A 51 -23.88 9.87 -4.57
C GLN A 51 -23.41 8.41 -4.67
N ARG A 52 -22.80 8.02 -5.80
CA ARG A 52 -22.23 6.67 -5.92
C ARG A 52 -21.02 6.48 -5.02
N LEU A 53 -20.15 7.48 -4.92
CA LEU A 53 -18.97 7.42 -4.06
C LEU A 53 -19.34 7.36 -2.57
N SER A 54 -20.39 8.09 -2.15
CA SER A 54 -20.83 8.12 -0.75
C SER A 54 -21.41 6.78 -0.27
N GLN A 55 -21.84 5.93 -1.21
CA GLN A 55 -22.36 4.60 -0.95
C GLN A 55 -21.28 3.50 -0.96
N LEU A 56 -20.05 3.83 -1.37
CA LEU A 56 -18.99 2.82 -1.42
C LEU A 56 -18.58 2.39 -0.01
N PRO A 57 -18.34 1.09 0.19
CA PRO A 57 -17.84 0.61 1.46
C PRO A 57 -16.44 1.19 1.72
N LYS A 58 -16.22 1.65 2.95
CA LYS A 58 -14.92 2.22 3.39
C LYS A 58 -13.87 1.13 3.64
N HIS A 59 -14.33 -0.11 3.80
CA HIS A 59 -13.51 -1.29 4.00
C HIS A 59 -14.17 -2.51 3.35
N VAL A 60 -13.38 -3.50 2.98
CA VAL A 60 -13.85 -4.77 2.42
C VAL A 60 -13.10 -5.92 3.09
N ARG A 61 -13.75 -7.07 3.27
CA ARG A 61 -13.07 -8.32 3.65
C ARG A 61 -12.87 -9.17 2.41
N LEU A 62 -11.62 -9.56 2.16
CA LEU A 62 -11.26 -10.47 1.07
C LEU A 62 -10.90 -11.83 1.65
N THR A 63 -11.66 -12.87 1.29
CA THR A 63 -11.36 -14.25 1.70
C THR A 63 -10.80 -15.02 0.53
N VAL A 64 -9.61 -15.58 0.72
CA VAL A 64 -9.03 -16.60 -0.17
C VAL A 64 -9.52 -17.94 0.33
N GLU A 65 -10.51 -18.50 -0.37
CA GLU A 65 -10.99 -19.84 -0.08
C GLU A 65 -9.95 -20.89 -0.49
N PRO A 66 -9.88 -22.03 0.24
CA PRO A 66 -9.06 -23.16 -0.14
C PRO A 66 -9.42 -23.63 -1.55
N CYS A 67 -8.43 -23.89 -2.39
CA CYS A 67 -8.69 -24.53 -3.69
C CYS A 67 -7.62 -25.59 -4.02
N GLY A 68 -8.08 -26.80 -4.36
CA GLY A 68 -7.20 -27.92 -4.73
C GLY A 68 -7.44 -29.17 -3.90
N ARG A 69 -6.36 -29.91 -3.59
CA ARG A 69 -6.39 -31.27 -3.01
C ARG A 69 -6.60 -31.32 -1.50
N ASP A 70 -6.60 -30.18 -0.83
CA ASP A 70 -6.86 -30.07 0.61
C ASP A 70 -8.08 -29.17 0.82
N PRO A 71 -9.30 -29.72 0.77
CA PRO A 71 -10.53 -28.96 0.98
C PRO A 71 -10.72 -28.51 2.44
N ASP A 72 -9.96 -29.09 3.38
CA ASP A 72 -10.02 -28.78 4.81
C ASP A 72 -9.00 -27.72 5.23
N ALA A 73 -8.14 -27.25 4.30
CA ALA A 73 -7.22 -26.15 4.57
C ALA A 73 -7.99 -24.90 5.03
N PRO A 74 -7.47 -24.11 5.97
CA PRO A 74 -8.17 -22.93 6.46
C PRO A 74 -8.17 -21.80 5.42
N SER A 75 -9.33 -21.21 5.17
CA SER A 75 -9.46 -19.99 4.34
C SER A 75 -8.60 -18.85 4.90
N CYS A 76 -8.21 -17.89 4.05
CA CYS A 76 -7.38 -16.75 4.45
C CYS A 76 -8.09 -15.44 4.23
N THR A 77 -8.45 -14.75 5.31
CA THR A 77 -9.19 -13.48 5.23
C THR A 77 -8.28 -12.28 5.46
N PHE A 78 -8.44 -11.23 4.67
CA PHE A 78 -7.75 -9.95 4.80
C PHE A 78 -8.76 -8.82 4.96
N ALA A 79 -8.44 -7.82 5.78
CA ALA A 79 -9.14 -6.54 5.76
C ALA A 79 -8.49 -5.64 4.70
N VAL A 80 -9.31 -5.04 3.84
CA VAL A 80 -8.89 -4.01 2.88
C VAL A 80 -9.46 -2.69 3.35
N VAL A 81 -8.60 -1.74 3.66
CA VAL A 81 -8.97 -0.45 4.24
C VAL A 81 -8.36 0.70 3.42
N HIS A 82 -9.03 1.85 3.41
CA HIS A 82 -8.47 3.05 2.78
C HIS A 82 -7.27 3.60 3.57
N GLY A 83 -7.47 3.82 4.87
CA GLY A 83 -6.46 4.30 5.81
C GLY A 83 -5.90 3.17 6.65
N ASP A 84 -6.30 3.13 7.92
CA ASP A 84 -5.91 2.11 8.88
C ASP A 84 -7.12 1.48 9.57
N THR A 85 -6.86 0.66 10.59
CA THR A 85 -7.87 -0.09 11.33
C THR A 85 -8.79 0.79 12.19
N HIS A 86 -8.40 2.04 12.45
CA HIS A 86 -9.09 2.95 13.37
C HIS A 86 -9.46 4.30 12.73
N SER A 87 -8.82 4.69 11.63
CA SER A 87 -8.91 6.00 11.01
C SER A 87 -8.77 5.94 9.48
N LEU A 88 -9.55 6.76 8.77
CA LEU A 88 -9.43 6.92 7.33
C LEU A 88 -8.12 7.60 6.90
N ALA A 89 -7.47 8.33 7.81
CA ALA A 89 -6.22 9.03 7.54
C ALA A 89 -5.01 8.08 7.44
N GLY A 90 -5.10 6.89 8.03
CA GLY A 90 -4.16 5.79 7.80
C GLY A 90 -2.75 5.94 8.37
N TRP A 91 -2.49 6.98 9.16
CA TRP A 91 -1.14 7.27 9.66
C TRP A 91 -0.56 6.13 10.48
N SER A 92 -1.38 5.40 11.23
CA SER A 92 -0.90 4.29 12.09
C SER A 92 -0.36 3.09 11.31
N LEU A 93 -0.62 2.99 10.00
CA LEU A 93 -0.04 1.99 9.09
C LEU A 93 0.85 2.64 8.02
N GLY A 94 1.33 3.86 8.27
CA GLY A 94 2.32 4.56 7.46
C GLY A 94 3.73 4.02 7.64
N ALA A 95 4.61 4.31 6.68
CA ALA A 95 5.99 3.85 6.71
C ALA A 95 6.80 4.38 7.91
N GLU A 96 6.35 5.52 8.46
CA GLU A 96 6.89 6.21 9.61
C GLU A 96 6.53 5.53 10.94
N GLU A 97 5.36 4.90 11.01
CA GLU A 97 4.84 4.23 12.21
C GLU A 97 5.17 2.74 12.25
N VAL A 98 5.23 2.08 11.08
CA VAL A 98 5.60 0.67 11.01
C VAL A 98 7.09 0.52 11.36
N PRO A 99 7.46 -0.29 12.36
CA PRO A 99 8.84 -0.41 12.83
C PRO A 99 9.81 -0.81 11.71
N SER A 100 11.04 -0.30 11.78
CA SER A 100 12.08 -0.62 10.80
C SER A 100 12.40 -2.12 10.76
N ALA A 101 12.98 -2.61 9.67
CA ALA A 101 13.33 -4.03 9.56
C ALA A 101 14.29 -4.50 10.65
N GLU A 102 15.16 -3.61 11.13
CA GLU A 102 16.08 -3.88 12.25
C GLU A 102 15.34 -3.98 13.58
N VAL A 103 14.37 -3.08 13.84
CA VAL A 103 13.52 -3.17 15.03
C VAL A 103 12.69 -4.44 14.99
N VAL A 104 12.01 -4.72 13.87
CA VAL A 104 11.22 -5.96 13.70
C VAL A 104 12.11 -7.18 13.93
N ARG A 105 13.32 -7.24 13.37
CA ARG A 105 14.22 -8.39 13.59
C ARG A 105 14.58 -8.59 15.06
N ARG A 106 14.75 -7.53 15.84
CA ARG A 106 15.01 -7.63 17.29
C ARG A 106 13.79 -8.12 18.07
N CYS A 107 12.58 -7.79 17.60
CA CYS A 107 11.33 -8.24 18.18
C CYS A 107 10.95 -9.69 17.79
N LEU A 108 11.70 -10.35 16.91
CA LEU A 108 11.40 -11.70 16.43
C LEU A 108 12.53 -12.67 16.80
N SER A 109 12.16 -13.92 17.11
CA SER A 109 13.07 -15.06 17.16
C SER A 109 13.63 -15.39 15.77
N ASP A 110 14.63 -16.28 15.72
CA ASP A 110 15.23 -16.74 14.46
C ASP A 110 14.23 -17.38 13.49
N ASP A 111 13.17 -18.00 14.00
CA ASP A 111 12.10 -18.59 13.19
C ASP A 111 10.99 -17.57 12.85
N GLY A 112 11.16 -16.31 13.24
CA GLY A 112 10.29 -15.19 12.92
C GLY A 112 9.05 -15.03 13.79
N ALA A 113 9.04 -15.63 14.99
CA ALA A 113 7.99 -15.48 15.98
C ALA A 113 8.26 -14.32 16.94
N MET A 114 7.22 -13.61 17.35
CA MET A 114 7.37 -12.52 18.31
C MET A 114 8.01 -13.00 19.61
N CYS A 115 9.10 -12.35 20.03
CA CYS A 115 9.68 -12.59 21.34
C CYS A 115 8.82 -11.94 22.43
N GLU A 116 8.59 -12.65 23.53
CA GLU A 116 7.86 -12.11 24.69
C GLU A 116 8.75 -11.25 25.59
N ASN A 117 10.07 -11.46 25.49
CA ASN A 117 11.09 -10.80 26.29
C ASN A 117 11.81 -9.75 25.43
N ASP A 118 11.38 -8.50 25.45
CA ASP A 118 12.31 -7.41 25.17
C ASP A 118 12.15 -6.24 26.14
N SER A 119 13.30 -5.86 26.69
CA SER A 119 13.56 -4.80 27.67
C SER A 119 14.13 -3.54 26.99
N GLY A 120 13.93 -3.39 25.68
CA GLY A 120 14.32 -2.23 24.87
C GLY A 120 13.13 -1.47 24.26
N ASP A 121 13.34 -0.17 24.01
CA ASP A 121 12.44 0.86 23.49
C ASP A 121 11.11 0.31 22.92
N GLY A 122 10.11 0.14 23.80
CA GLY A 122 8.95 -0.75 23.61
C GLY A 122 8.02 -0.45 22.42
N CYS A 123 8.30 0.60 21.65
CA CYS A 123 7.51 1.06 20.51
C CYS A 123 7.33 -0.03 19.43
N GLY A 124 8.39 -0.79 19.10
CA GLY A 124 8.34 -1.83 18.06
C GLY A 124 7.45 -3.02 18.44
N VAL A 125 7.63 -3.54 19.65
CA VAL A 125 6.83 -4.66 20.19
C VAL A 125 5.38 -4.22 20.37
N GLU A 126 5.14 -3.00 20.86
CA GLU A 126 3.80 -2.46 21.06
C GLU A 126 3.03 -2.33 19.74
N PHE A 127 3.69 -1.84 18.67
CA PHE A 127 3.09 -1.83 17.34
C PHE A 127 2.64 -3.22 16.91
N LEU A 128 3.52 -4.22 17.01
CA LEU A 128 3.22 -5.59 16.57
C LEU A 128 2.12 -6.23 17.44
N ARG A 129 2.09 -5.96 18.75
CA ARG A 129 1.02 -6.42 19.65
C ARG A 129 -0.32 -5.80 19.28
N ARG A 130 -0.38 -4.47 19.14
CA ARG A 130 -1.58 -3.74 18.72
C ARG A 130 -2.10 -4.25 17.38
N PHE A 131 -1.22 -4.37 16.39
CA PHE A 131 -1.61 -4.86 15.06
C PHE A 131 -2.11 -6.31 15.09
N THR A 132 -1.51 -7.17 15.91
CA THR A 132 -1.99 -8.54 16.13
C THR A 132 -3.38 -8.55 16.76
N ALA A 133 -3.60 -7.76 17.81
CA ALA A 133 -4.89 -7.65 18.48
C ALA A 133 -5.98 -7.12 17.55
N ASP A 134 -5.68 -6.13 16.71
CA ASP A 134 -6.60 -5.64 15.68
C ASP A 134 -6.98 -6.74 14.69
N CYS A 135 -6.00 -7.51 14.20
CA CYS A 135 -6.25 -8.63 13.30
C CYS A 135 -7.12 -9.71 13.96
N ASP A 136 -6.87 -10.03 15.23
CA ASP A 136 -7.62 -11.01 15.99
C ASP A 136 -9.07 -10.56 16.20
N ALA A 137 -9.28 -9.30 16.62
CA ALA A 137 -10.60 -8.71 16.81
C ALA A 137 -11.43 -8.70 15.52
N MET A 138 -10.79 -8.48 14.37
CA MET A 138 -11.45 -8.53 13.06
C MET A 138 -11.60 -9.96 12.49
N GLY A 139 -10.89 -10.95 13.06
CA GLY A 139 -10.81 -12.30 12.52
C GLY A 139 -10.17 -12.32 11.12
N VAL A 140 -9.04 -11.62 10.94
CA VAL A 140 -8.28 -11.56 9.69
C VAL A 140 -6.82 -11.97 9.89
N SER A 141 -6.18 -12.44 8.83
CA SER A 141 -4.76 -12.80 8.81
C SER A 141 -3.86 -11.61 8.44
N GLY A 142 -4.45 -10.51 7.99
CA GLY A 142 -3.70 -9.32 7.64
C GLY A 142 -4.57 -8.15 7.19
N VAL A 143 -3.92 -7.00 7.03
CA VAL A 143 -4.52 -5.74 6.60
C VAL A 143 -3.81 -5.26 5.34
N LEU A 144 -4.59 -4.88 4.33
CA LEU A 144 -4.13 -4.27 3.09
C LEU A 144 -4.64 -2.83 3.07
N SER A 145 -3.71 -1.87 3.02
CA SER A 145 -4.02 -0.45 3.20
C SER A 145 -3.36 0.44 2.13
N THR A 146 -3.71 1.72 2.15
CA THR A 146 -3.13 2.76 1.29
C THR A 146 -2.97 4.08 2.05
N HIS A 147 -3.28 5.21 1.42
CA HIS A 147 -3.38 6.57 1.96
C HIS A 147 -2.06 7.34 2.14
N THR A 148 -1.07 6.78 2.82
CA THR A 148 0.18 7.50 3.13
C THR A 148 1.11 7.66 1.91
N CYS A 149 0.76 7.00 0.80
CA CYS A 149 1.48 7.02 -0.48
C CYS A 149 2.92 6.48 -0.42
N LEU A 150 3.43 6.08 0.75
CA LEU A 150 4.69 5.35 0.89
C LEU A 150 4.36 3.89 1.16
N PRO A 151 4.83 2.95 0.31
CA PRO A 151 4.52 1.56 0.51
C PRO A 151 5.34 1.01 1.68
N VAL A 152 4.71 0.25 2.56
CA VAL A 152 5.39 -0.48 3.63
C VAL A 152 4.72 -1.84 3.83
N ALA A 153 5.52 -2.87 4.05
CA ALA A 153 5.01 -4.20 4.29
C ALA A 153 5.75 -4.87 5.44
N VAL A 154 4.99 -5.53 6.32
CA VAL A 154 5.53 -6.39 7.37
C VAL A 154 4.84 -7.74 7.39
N ALA A 155 5.62 -8.81 7.60
CA ALA A 155 5.11 -10.14 7.88
C ALA A 155 5.89 -10.78 9.04
N TYR A 156 5.18 -11.45 9.93
CA TYR A 156 5.74 -12.10 11.12
C TYR A 156 4.77 -13.16 11.67
N LYS A 157 5.27 -14.06 12.53
CA LYS A 157 4.42 -14.97 13.32
C LYS A 157 4.10 -14.29 14.66
N SER A 158 2.82 -14.22 15.02
CA SER A 158 2.41 -13.82 16.37
C SER A 158 2.91 -14.82 17.42
N SER A 159 2.78 -14.47 18.70
CA SER A 159 3.07 -15.41 19.81
C SER A 159 2.21 -16.67 19.77
N SER A 160 1.01 -16.62 19.17
CA SER A 160 0.17 -17.80 18.93
C SER A 160 0.60 -18.64 17.72
N GLY A 161 1.67 -18.25 17.02
CA GLY A 161 2.17 -18.91 15.80
C GLY A 161 1.41 -18.53 14.53
N ALA A 162 0.38 -17.67 14.63
CA ALA A 162 -0.38 -17.23 13.46
C ALA A 162 0.42 -16.21 12.64
N MET A 163 0.47 -16.41 11.32
CA MET A 163 1.06 -15.40 10.43
C MET A 163 0.19 -14.14 10.39
N ARG A 164 0.85 -12.98 10.53
CA ARG A 164 0.26 -11.64 10.38
C ARG A 164 0.95 -10.91 9.25
N VAL A 165 0.16 -10.23 8.42
CA VAL A 165 0.66 -9.52 7.24
C VAL A 165 0.04 -8.13 7.15
N LEU A 166 0.86 -7.09 7.02
CA LEU A 166 0.45 -5.75 6.65
C LEU A 166 1.06 -5.40 5.31
N PHE A 167 0.25 -4.98 4.35
CA PHE A 167 0.71 -4.41 3.09
C PHE A 167 0.02 -3.06 2.87
N ASN A 168 0.72 -1.97 3.17
CA ASN A 168 0.39 -0.65 2.66
C ASN A 168 1.02 -0.53 1.26
N ASN A 169 0.20 -0.43 0.22
CA ASN A 169 0.72 -0.39 -1.15
C ASN A 169 1.23 1.00 -1.58
N GLY A 170 1.14 2.01 -0.71
CA GLY A 170 1.43 3.40 -1.08
C GLY A 170 0.43 3.87 -2.14
N SER A 171 0.93 4.37 -3.28
CA SER A 171 0.12 4.91 -4.37
C SER A 171 0.18 4.06 -5.64
N ALA A 172 -0.95 3.92 -6.34
CA ALA A 172 -0.98 3.33 -7.68
C ALA A 172 -0.64 4.35 -8.80
N GLY A 173 -0.88 5.65 -8.54
CA GLY A 173 -0.79 6.73 -9.52
C GLY A 173 0.34 7.73 -9.25
N MET A 174 1.19 7.50 -8.25
CA MET A 174 2.32 8.35 -7.91
C MET A 174 3.55 7.50 -7.61
N PRO A 175 4.76 7.98 -7.95
CA PRO A 175 5.96 7.22 -7.68
C PRO A 175 6.12 6.95 -6.18
N ASN A 176 6.35 5.68 -5.86
CA ASN A 176 6.49 5.18 -4.49
C ASN A 176 7.94 5.10 -4.00
N PHE A 177 8.90 5.18 -4.92
CA PHE A 177 10.32 5.06 -4.65
C PHE A 177 11.06 6.18 -5.35
N SER A 178 12.27 6.47 -4.86
CA SER A 178 13.20 7.40 -5.48
C SER A 178 13.40 7.04 -6.96
N LEU A 179 13.19 8.02 -7.84
CA LEU A 179 13.37 7.88 -9.28
C LEU A 179 14.64 8.60 -9.74
N LEU A 180 15.25 8.08 -10.80
CA LEU A 180 16.22 8.86 -11.56
C LEU A 180 15.53 9.97 -12.34
N PRO A 181 16.25 11.05 -12.69
CA PRO A 181 15.73 12.08 -13.58
C PRO A 181 15.19 11.50 -14.90
N LEU A 182 14.16 12.14 -15.45
CA LEU A 182 13.57 11.74 -16.74
C LEU A 182 14.66 11.65 -17.82
N GLY A 183 14.67 10.55 -18.59
CA GLY A 183 15.67 10.28 -19.62
C GLY A 183 16.84 9.40 -19.17
N TYR A 184 17.01 9.15 -17.87
CA TYR A 184 17.98 8.17 -17.35
C TYR A 184 17.31 6.82 -17.10
N THR A 185 17.80 5.77 -17.76
CA THR A 185 17.40 4.38 -17.48
C THR A 185 18.54 3.63 -16.82
N ASN A 186 18.32 3.13 -15.60
CA ASN A 186 19.20 2.11 -15.00
C ASN A 186 18.53 0.75 -15.14
N LYS A 187 19.26 -0.25 -15.64
CA LYS A 187 18.80 -1.64 -15.78
C LYS A 187 18.39 -2.27 -14.43
N HIS A 188 18.88 -1.71 -13.32
CA HIS A 188 18.66 -2.18 -11.95
C HIS A 188 17.58 -1.40 -11.18
N GLN A 189 17.06 -0.30 -11.72
CA GLN A 189 16.03 0.49 -11.05
C GLN A 189 14.70 0.28 -11.77
N ALA A 190 13.76 -0.29 -11.04
CA ALA A 190 12.46 -0.61 -11.60
C ALA A 190 11.80 0.71 -12.10
N PRO A 191 11.26 0.77 -13.33
CA PRO A 191 10.61 1.96 -13.90
C PRO A 191 9.22 2.17 -13.28
N THR A 192 9.11 1.96 -11.98
CA THR A 192 7.86 1.75 -11.28
C THR A 192 7.38 3.08 -10.76
N ALA A 193 6.14 3.40 -11.13
CA ALA A 193 5.55 4.69 -10.86
C ALA A 193 4.28 4.56 -10.01
N GLY A 194 3.89 3.32 -9.67
CA GLY A 194 2.92 2.97 -8.65
C GLY A 194 3.06 1.51 -8.21
N VAL A 195 2.32 1.12 -7.17
CA VAL A 195 2.30 -0.23 -6.61
C VAL A 195 0.86 -0.60 -6.25
N ILE A 196 0.48 -1.85 -6.51
CA ILE A 196 -0.77 -2.44 -6.05
C ILE A 196 -0.47 -3.71 -5.24
N THR A 197 -1.38 -4.07 -4.34
CA THR A 197 -1.29 -5.35 -3.64
C THR A 197 -2.07 -6.42 -4.40
N ARG A 198 -1.40 -7.53 -4.69
CA ARG A 198 -2.03 -8.76 -5.19
C ARG A 198 -2.10 -9.78 -4.07
N VAL A 199 -3.27 -10.35 -3.86
CA VAL A 199 -3.47 -11.54 -3.01
C VAL A 199 -3.84 -12.70 -3.91
N ALA A 200 -3.20 -13.85 -3.71
CA ALA A 200 -3.46 -15.05 -4.48
C ALA A 200 -3.44 -16.32 -3.62
N HIS A 201 -4.24 -17.30 -4.04
CA HIS A 201 -4.17 -18.63 -3.47
C HIS A 201 -2.80 -19.29 -3.76
N PRO A 202 -2.23 -20.10 -2.84
CA PRO A 202 -0.93 -20.75 -3.02
C PRO A 202 -0.81 -21.65 -4.26
N SER A 203 -1.91 -22.24 -4.72
CA SER A 203 -1.96 -23.06 -5.95
C SER A 203 -1.65 -22.26 -7.22
N VAL A 204 -2.04 -20.97 -7.24
CA VAL A 204 -1.63 -20.02 -8.28
C VAL A 204 -0.16 -19.66 -8.07
N GLY A 205 0.22 -19.48 -6.81
CA GLY A 205 1.57 -19.20 -6.37
C GLY A 205 2.04 -17.77 -6.66
N PRO A 206 3.31 -17.48 -6.37
CA PRO A 206 3.93 -16.19 -6.66
C PRO A 206 3.93 -15.89 -8.17
N THR A 207 3.83 -14.62 -8.51
CA THR A 207 3.87 -14.16 -9.91
C THR A 207 5.19 -14.52 -10.58
N SER A 208 6.30 -14.58 -9.82
CA SER A 208 7.60 -15.08 -10.29
C SER A 208 7.54 -16.53 -10.79
N LEU A 209 6.88 -17.42 -10.03
CA LEU A 209 6.70 -18.83 -10.40
C LEU A 209 5.79 -18.98 -11.63
N LEU A 210 4.71 -18.18 -11.71
CA LEU A 210 3.84 -18.15 -12.89
C LEU A 210 4.61 -17.74 -14.14
N ARG A 211 5.47 -16.72 -14.03
CA ARG A 211 6.33 -16.26 -15.12
C ARG A 211 7.31 -17.34 -15.56
N GLU A 212 7.96 -18.01 -14.61
CA GLU A 212 8.90 -19.10 -14.90
C GLU A 212 8.21 -20.28 -15.61
N LYS A 213 7.05 -20.73 -15.08
CA LYS A 213 6.23 -21.78 -15.70
C LYS A 213 5.83 -21.41 -17.14
N ALA A 214 5.40 -20.17 -17.35
CA ALA A 214 5.00 -19.68 -18.67
C ALA A 214 6.17 -19.62 -19.67
N LEU A 215 7.37 -19.21 -19.22
CA LEU A 215 8.58 -19.27 -20.05
C LEU A 215 8.97 -20.72 -20.38
N ARG A 216 8.93 -21.62 -19.39
CA ARG A 216 9.28 -23.04 -19.56
C ARG A 216 8.36 -23.76 -20.54
N MET A 217 7.09 -23.38 -20.61
CA MET A 217 6.14 -23.95 -21.58
C MET A 217 6.51 -23.63 -23.04
N GLY A 218 7.30 -22.58 -23.30
CA GLY A 218 7.80 -22.24 -24.64
C GLY A 218 6.76 -21.81 -25.68
N ARG A 219 5.45 -21.93 -25.40
CA ARG A 219 4.36 -21.51 -26.29
C ARG A 219 4.42 -19.99 -26.49
N PRO A 220 4.26 -19.47 -27.73
CA PRO A 220 4.33 -18.03 -28.00
C PRO A 220 3.41 -17.18 -27.11
N SER A 221 2.19 -17.65 -26.85
CA SER A 221 1.23 -16.97 -25.96
C SER A 221 1.70 -16.94 -24.49
N CYS A 222 2.27 -18.03 -23.99
CA CYS A 222 2.83 -18.10 -22.64
C CYS A 222 4.07 -17.22 -22.49
N VAL A 223 4.96 -17.21 -23.48
CA VAL A 223 6.14 -16.34 -23.49
C VAL A 223 5.72 -14.87 -23.55
N ALA A 224 4.73 -14.52 -24.37
CA ALA A 224 4.18 -13.16 -24.44
C ALA A 224 3.55 -12.73 -23.11
N LEU A 225 2.80 -13.62 -22.45
CA LEU A 225 2.25 -13.37 -21.11
C LEU A 225 3.38 -13.16 -20.09
N ALA A 226 4.38 -14.04 -20.05
CA ALA A 226 5.51 -13.95 -19.12
C ALA A 226 6.34 -12.67 -19.28
N ARG A 227 6.40 -12.11 -20.49
CA ARG A 227 7.04 -10.81 -20.75
C ARG A 227 6.21 -9.62 -20.25
N ARG A 228 4.90 -9.78 -20.12
CA ARG A 228 3.97 -8.73 -19.65
C ARG A 228 3.71 -8.80 -18.15
N LEU A 229 3.89 -9.97 -17.52
CA LEU A 229 3.72 -10.11 -16.08
C LEU A 229 4.83 -9.34 -15.34
N PRO A 230 4.48 -8.30 -14.56
CA PRO A 230 5.44 -7.63 -13.70
C PRO A 230 5.93 -8.61 -12.63
N LEU A 231 7.25 -8.62 -12.37
CA LEU A 231 7.75 -9.30 -11.17
C LEU A 231 7.32 -8.51 -9.93
N PRO A 232 6.93 -9.18 -8.84
CA PRO A 232 6.65 -8.50 -7.58
C PRO A 232 7.92 -7.81 -7.10
N LEU A 233 7.76 -6.64 -6.48
CA LEU A 233 8.86 -5.92 -5.83
C LEU A 233 9.29 -6.64 -4.55
N TYR A 234 8.32 -7.21 -3.85
CA TYR A 234 8.47 -8.02 -2.65
C TYR A 234 7.16 -8.77 -2.38
N SER A 235 7.23 -9.80 -1.55
CA SER A 235 6.15 -10.73 -1.28
C SER A 235 6.18 -11.28 0.14
N ALA A 236 5.02 -11.68 0.64
CA ALA A 236 4.87 -12.42 1.89
C ALA A 236 4.07 -13.70 1.64
N LEU A 237 4.48 -14.77 2.32
CA LEU A 237 3.82 -16.07 2.27
C LEU A 237 3.07 -16.29 3.58
N ILE A 238 1.78 -16.64 3.48
CA ILE A 238 1.02 -17.23 4.56
C ILE A 238 0.95 -18.73 4.22
N PRO A 239 1.76 -19.58 4.89
CA PRO A 239 1.94 -20.98 4.51
C PRO A 239 0.61 -21.70 4.33
N GLY A 240 0.45 -22.37 3.18
CA GLY A 240 -0.76 -23.13 2.83
C GLY A 240 -2.01 -22.29 2.54
N ARG A 241 -1.99 -20.96 2.72
CA ARG A 241 -3.20 -20.13 2.75
C ARG A 241 -3.22 -18.99 1.72
N ALA A 242 -2.12 -18.24 1.58
CA ALA A 242 -2.07 -17.12 0.64
C ALA A 242 -0.64 -16.69 0.27
N VAL A 243 -0.52 -16.04 -0.88
CA VAL A 243 0.64 -15.23 -1.28
C VAL A 243 0.16 -13.79 -1.40
N VAL A 244 0.87 -12.86 -0.76
CA VAL A 244 0.62 -11.41 -0.85
C VAL A 244 1.81 -10.76 -1.52
N GLU A 245 1.59 -9.96 -2.57
CA GLU A 245 2.65 -9.40 -3.41
C GLU A 245 2.44 -7.92 -3.66
N ALA A 246 3.53 -7.14 -3.60
CA ALA A 246 3.55 -5.78 -4.09
C ALA A 246 3.90 -5.78 -5.58
N ILE A 247 2.89 -5.58 -6.42
CA ILE A 247 3.03 -5.59 -7.86
C ILE A 247 3.30 -4.18 -8.36
N PRO A 248 4.39 -3.95 -9.09
CA PRO A 248 4.66 -2.64 -9.65
C PRO A 248 3.76 -2.32 -10.84
N LEU A 249 3.32 -1.06 -10.91
CA LEU A 249 2.64 -0.50 -12.06
C LEU A 249 3.57 0.45 -12.82
N ALA A 250 3.72 0.16 -14.11
CA ALA A 250 4.31 1.07 -15.07
C ALA A 250 3.18 1.84 -15.77
N TYR A 251 3.32 3.16 -15.85
CA TYR A 251 2.47 4.02 -16.68
C TYR A 251 3.34 5.02 -17.45
N ASP A 252 2.78 5.59 -18.51
CA ASP A 252 3.44 6.66 -19.26
C ASP A 252 3.57 7.91 -18.37
N ARG A 253 4.77 8.11 -17.83
CA ARG A 253 5.06 9.23 -16.91
C ARG A 253 4.94 10.58 -17.59
N VAL A 254 5.27 10.69 -18.88
CA VAL A 254 5.20 11.97 -19.60
C VAL A 254 3.74 12.34 -19.82
N ALA A 255 2.93 11.41 -20.31
CA ALA A 255 1.50 11.63 -20.47
C ALA A 255 0.82 11.93 -19.12
N TRP A 256 1.22 11.23 -18.06
CA TRP A 256 0.69 11.46 -16.72
C TRP A 256 1.05 12.84 -16.15
N LEU A 257 2.31 13.27 -16.29
CA LEU A 257 2.75 14.61 -15.86
C LEU A 257 2.05 15.72 -16.67
N ASN A 258 1.89 15.55 -17.98
CA ASN A 258 1.16 16.50 -18.82
C ASN A 258 -0.31 16.61 -18.38
N ARG A 259 -0.96 15.48 -18.10
CA ARG A 259 -2.32 15.48 -17.56
C ARG A 259 -2.39 16.15 -16.19
N PHE A 260 -1.45 15.85 -15.30
CA PHE A 260 -1.37 16.48 -13.99
C PHE A 260 -1.28 18.01 -14.11
N LEU A 261 -0.37 18.53 -14.94
CA LEU A 261 -0.20 19.97 -15.16
C LEU A 261 -1.40 20.63 -15.85
N SER A 262 -2.14 19.88 -16.68
CA SER A 262 -3.38 20.37 -17.29
C SER A 262 -4.50 20.59 -16.27
N CYS A 263 -4.55 19.77 -15.20
CA CYS A 263 -5.50 19.93 -14.10
C CYS A 263 -4.98 20.90 -13.03
N TRP A 264 -3.67 20.90 -12.81
CA TRP A 264 -2.98 21.60 -11.73
C TRP A 264 -1.79 22.39 -12.30
N PRO A 265 -2.05 23.59 -12.86
CA PRO A 265 -1.00 24.42 -13.44
C PRO A 265 0.11 24.76 -12.45
N ILE A 266 1.26 25.20 -12.99
CA ILE A 266 2.41 25.63 -12.20
C ILE A 266 1.98 26.70 -11.18
N GLY A 267 2.41 26.52 -9.94
CA GLY A 267 2.06 27.40 -8.81
C GLY A 267 0.74 27.07 -8.12
N SER A 268 -0.08 26.16 -8.68
CA SER A 268 -1.26 25.67 -7.97
C SER A 268 -0.89 24.90 -6.69
N PRO A 269 -1.78 24.81 -5.70
CA PRO A 269 -1.54 24.07 -4.46
C PRO A 269 -1.09 22.63 -4.68
N ALA A 270 -1.74 21.90 -5.59
CA ALA A 270 -1.36 20.52 -5.92
C ALA A 270 0.00 20.45 -6.63
N HIS A 271 0.30 21.39 -7.53
CA HIS A 271 1.62 21.46 -8.15
C HIS A 271 2.72 21.63 -7.09
N VAL A 272 2.57 22.59 -6.18
CA VAL A 272 3.54 22.82 -5.10
C VAL A 272 3.68 21.58 -4.20
N SER A 273 2.58 20.89 -3.89
CA SER A 273 2.59 19.73 -2.98
C SER A 273 3.08 18.42 -3.62
N TYR A 274 2.80 18.18 -4.91
CA TYR A 274 2.98 16.85 -5.51
C TYR A 274 3.94 16.81 -6.71
N PHE A 275 4.18 17.92 -7.41
CA PHE A 275 4.92 17.88 -8.69
C PHE A 275 6.33 17.29 -8.53
N SER A 276 7.08 17.72 -7.50
CA SER A 276 8.41 17.19 -7.23
C SER A 276 8.40 15.67 -7.02
N ARG A 277 7.43 15.16 -6.25
CA ARG A 277 7.25 13.72 -6.02
C ARG A 277 6.83 12.98 -7.28
N MET A 278 6.05 13.60 -8.15
CA MET A 278 5.64 13.01 -9.43
C MET A 278 6.82 12.85 -10.40
N VAL A 279 7.80 13.76 -10.33
CA VAL A 279 9.01 13.73 -11.17
C VAL A 279 10.10 12.84 -10.58
N TYR A 280 10.37 12.97 -9.28
CA TYR A 280 11.55 12.37 -8.63
C TYR A 280 11.22 11.24 -7.66
N GLY A 281 9.94 11.01 -7.37
CA GLY A 281 9.51 10.15 -6.27
C GLY A 281 9.83 10.73 -4.89
N PRO A 282 9.52 9.96 -3.82
CA PRO A 282 9.92 10.31 -2.47
C PRO A 282 11.44 10.31 -2.33
N LYS A 283 11.97 11.24 -1.51
CA LYS A 283 13.41 11.36 -1.26
C LYS A 283 13.89 10.21 -0.37
N SER A 284 15.03 9.62 -0.73
CA SER A 284 15.73 8.61 0.08
C SER A 284 14.85 7.41 0.51
N TYR A 285 13.86 7.07 -0.31
CA TYR A 285 12.94 5.97 -0.04
C TYR A 285 13.03 4.93 -1.16
N GLY A 286 13.26 3.68 -0.80
CA GLY A 286 13.47 2.54 -1.69
C GLY A 286 12.88 1.24 -1.13
N LEU A 287 13.24 0.11 -1.75
CA LEU A 287 12.73 -1.20 -1.35
C LEU A 287 13.17 -1.59 0.07
N ARG A 288 14.37 -1.17 0.50
CA ARG A 288 14.87 -1.42 1.86
C ARG A 288 14.01 -0.73 2.92
N GLU A 289 13.48 0.45 2.59
CA GLU A 289 12.59 1.21 3.46
C GLU A 289 11.15 0.69 3.42
N ALA A 290 10.72 0.00 2.36
CA ALA A 290 9.37 -0.57 2.28
C ALA A 290 9.26 -1.93 2.98
N VAL A 291 10.30 -2.76 2.93
CA VAL A 291 10.27 -4.16 3.40
C VAL A 291 10.65 -4.24 4.89
N ARG A 292 9.76 -4.80 5.71
CA ARG A 292 9.94 -5.03 7.15
C ARG A 292 9.69 -6.50 7.48
N GLY A 293 10.55 -7.16 8.26
CA GLY A 293 10.33 -8.56 8.67
C GLY A 293 10.42 -9.60 7.54
N LEU A 294 9.58 -10.66 7.62
CA LEU A 294 9.57 -11.85 6.74
C LEU A 294 8.96 -11.59 5.36
N VAL A 295 9.45 -10.56 4.69
CA VAL A 295 9.01 -10.14 3.36
C VAL A 295 10.20 -10.27 2.40
N HIS A 296 10.02 -10.95 1.27
CA HIS A 296 11.08 -11.38 0.34
C HIS A 296 10.88 -10.85 -1.08
#